data_AF-A0A946FX02-F1
#
_entry.id   AF-A0A946FX02-F1
#
_cell.length_a   1.000
_cell.length_b   1.000
_cell.length_c   1.000
_cell.angle_alpha   90.00
_cell.angle_beta   90.00
_cell.angle_gamma   90.00
#
_symmetry.space_group_name_H-M   'P 1'
#
loop_
_entity.id
_entity.type
_entity.pdbx_description
1 polymer ?
#
loop_
_entity_poly.entity_id
_entity_poly.type
_entity_poly.pdbx_seq_one_letter_code
_entity_poly.pdbx_strand_id
1 'polypeptide(L)'
;MVTKFVIFCAFITFAACSAKQGTDENKSILSKTKENAISYEDYSAPLYPNETPELRRMIIEAAKENNVPVELVQRQIIRESTHRPGARNGPYYGLMQILPATARSMGFRGKPKDLLDAETNLKYSVRYLRGAWLV
;
A
#
# COMPACT_ATOMS: atom_id res chain seq x y z
N MET A 1 -23.78 -36.95 -17.19
CA MET A 1 -22.40 -36.77 -17.67
C MET A 1 -21.49 -36.63 -16.44
N VAL A 2 -21.49 -37.59 -15.51
CA VAL A 2 -20.56 -38.74 -15.40
C VAL A 2 -19.17 -38.46 -15.96
N THR A 3 -18.16 -38.53 -15.08
CA THR A 3 -16.82 -39.18 -15.20
C THR A 3 -15.84 -38.38 -14.33
N LYS A 4 -15.68 -38.64 -13.02
CA LYS A 4 -14.94 -39.75 -12.38
C LYS A 4 -13.63 -40.09 -13.12
N PHE A 5 -12.52 -39.47 -12.71
CA PHE A 5 -11.18 -40.02 -12.86
C PHE A 5 -10.46 -39.82 -11.52
N VAL A 6 -10.50 -40.86 -10.68
CA VAL A 6 -9.43 -41.85 -10.50
C VAL A 6 -8.25 -41.26 -9.73
N ILE A 7 -8.34 -41.51 -8.43
CA ILE A 7 -7.28 -41.62 -7.45
C ILE A 7 -6.13 -42.46 -8.05
N PHE A 8 -4.96 -41.85 -8.24
CA PHE A 8 -3.73 -42.61 -8.42
C PHE A 8 -2.93 -42.52 -7.12
N CYS A 9 -3.12 -43.55 -6.31
CA CYS A 9 -2.34 -43.84 -5.12
C CYS A 9 -1.01 -44.43 -5.61
N ALA A 10 0.01 -43.60 -5.79
CA ALA A 10 1.38 -44.05 -5.98
C ALA A 10 2.11 -43.90 -4.65
N PHE A 11 2.34 -45.04 -4.00
CA PHE A 11 3.28 -45.20 -2.91
C PHE A 11 4.67 -44.77 -3.38
N ILE A 12 5.09 -43.56 -2.98
CA ILE A 12 6.49 -43.19 -3.04
C ILE A 12 7.08 -43.52 -1.67
N THR A 13 7.88 -44.58 -1.66
CA THR A 13 8.82 -44.94 -0.59
C THR A 13 9.62 -43.73 -0.16
N PHE A 14 9.33 -43.20 1.04
CA PHE A 14 10.19 -42.27 1.74
C PHE A 14 11.41 -43.04 2.23
N ALA A 15 12.47 -43.05 1.43
CA ALA A 15 13.80 -43.32 1.94
C ALA A 15 14.18 -42.18 2.91
N ALA A 16 14.42 -42.53 4.17
CA ALA A 16 14.94 -41.61 5.16
C ALA A 16 16.37 -41.20 4.76
N CYS A 17 16.50 -40.04 4.11
CA CYS A 17 17.78 -39.36 3.95
C CYS A 17 17.83 -38.26 5.01
N SER A 18 18.59 -38.53 6.08
CA SER A 18 18.91 -37.55 7.11
C SER A 18 19.86 -36.53 6.51
N ALA A 19 19.32 -35.38 6.08
CA ALA A 19 20.09 -34.23 5.64
C ALA A 19 19.78 -33.05 6.57
N LYS A 20 20.79 -32.67 7.37
CA LYS A 20 20.79 -31.39 8.08
C LYS A 20 20.92 -30.25 7.06
N GLN A 21 19.91 -29.39 6.99
CA GLN A 21 19.85 -28.08 6.30
C GLN A 21 18.56 -27.40 6.80
N GLY A 22 18.46 -26.11 7.10
CA GLY A 22 19.39 -25.00 6.97
C GLY A 22 18.70 -23.79 7.62
N THR A 23 19.50 -22.94 8.25
CA THR A 23 19.14 -21.66 8.84
C THR A 23 18.81 -20.61 7.76
N ASP A 24 17.86 -20.90 6.87
CA ASP A 24 17.57 -20.06 5.69
C ASP A 24 16.14 -19.50 5.65
N GLU A 25 15.17 -20.13 6.31
CA GLU A 25 13.79 -19.65 6.34
C GLU A 25 13.65 -18.31 7.11
N ASN A 26 14.43 -18.15 8.18
CA ASN A 26 14.44 -16.93 8.98
C ASN A 26 15.14 -15.77 8.26
N LYS A 27 16.15 -16.05 7.43
CA LYS A 27 16.87 -15.03 6.64
C LYS A 27 16.02 -14.48 5.49
N SER A 28 15.18 -15.32 4.89
CA SER A 28 14.23 -14.93 3.83
C SER A 28 13.11 -14.03 4.35
N ILE A 29 12.56 -14.31 5.53
CA ILE A 29 11.56 -13.44 6.16
C ILE A 29 12.22 -12.14 6.61
N LEU A 30 13.40 -12.21 7.23
CA LEU A 30 14.16 -11.04 7.65
C LEU A 30 14.60 -10.13 6.49
N SER A 31 14.91 -10.68 5.31
CA SER A 31 15.25 -9.90 4.12
C SER A 31 14.00 -9.25 3.49
N LYS A 32 12.88 -9.96 3.42
CA LYS A 32 11.60 -9.40 2.93
C LYS A 32 11.06 -8.28 3.82
N THR A 33 11.22 -8.40 5.14
CA THR A 33 10.84 -7.35 6.08
C THR A 33 11.83 -6.17 6.03
N LYS A 34 13.13 -6.41 5.82
CA LYS A 34 14.12 -5.34 5.66
C LYS A 34 13.99 -4.58 4.34
N GLU A 35 13.70 -5.23 3.22
CA GLU A 35 13.42 -4.54 1.95
C GLU A 35 12.20 -3.61 2.07
N ASN A 36 11.15 -4.03 2.79
CA ASN A 36 10.01 -3.17 3.09
C ASN A 36 10.29 -2.08 4.14
N ALA A 37 11.25 -2.28 5.05
CA ALA A 37 11.67 -1.27 6.03
C ALA A 37 12.57 -0.18 5.40
N ILE A 38 13.32 -0.53 4.35
CA ILE A 38 14.23 0.38 3.63
C ILE A 38 13.48 1.40 2.74
N SER A 39 12.18 1.22 2.47
CA SER A 39 11.45 2.11 1.55
C SER A 39 10.88 3.40 2.14
N TYR A 40 10.90 3.59 3.47
CA TYR A 40 10.26 4.76 4.10
C TYR A 40 11.26 5.83 4.55
N GLU A 41 12.34 5.44 5.25
CA GLU A 41 13.29 6.40 5.82
C GLU A 41 14.28 6.98 4.79
N ASP A 42 14.55 6.25 3.70
CA ASP A 42 15.53 6.60 2.67
C ASP A 42 14.88 7.03 1.33
N TYR A 43 13.63 7.51 1.34
CA TYR A 43 12.99 8.01 0.12
C TYR A 43 13.69 9.29 -0.37
N SER A 44 14.71 9.09 -1.21
CA SER A 44 15.70 10.08 -1.63
C SER A 44 15.45 10.66 -3.02
N ALA A 45 14.28 10.41 -3.61
CA ALA A 45 13.90 10.99 -4.89
C ALA A 45 13.86 12.53 -4.82
N PRO A 46 14.18 13.26 -5.90
CA PRO A 46 13.95 14.70 -5.97
C PRO A 46 12.48 15.05 -5.67
N LEU A 47 12.22 16.27 -5.19
CA LEU A 47 10.84 16.76 -5.00
C LEU A 47 10.10 16.79 -6.34
N TYR A 48 8.86 16.31 -6.33
CA TYR A 48 7.96 16.42 -7.46
C TYR A 48 7.38 17.84 -7.58
N PRO A 49 6.82 18.22 -8.74
CA PRO A 49 6.12 19.50 -8.87
C PRO A 49 5.01 19.66 -7.82
N ASN A 50 4.96 20.84 -7.18
CA ASN A 50 4.05 21.18 -6.07
C ASN A 50 4.26 20.38 -4.77
N GLU A 51 5.24 19.49 -4.69
CA GLU A 51 5.59 18.79 -3.46
C GLU A 51 6.49 19.67 -2.58
N THR A 52 6.14 19.81 -1.30
CA THR A 52 7.01 20.40 -0.28
C THR A 52 7.65 19.31 0.57
N PRO A 53 8.79 19.58 1.26
CA PRO A 53 9.37 18.62 2.20
C PRO A 53 8.38 18.17 3.30
N GLU A 54 7.52 19.07 3.76
CA GLU A 54 6.49 18.78 4.76
C GLU A 54 5.43 17.84 4.19
N LEU A 55 4.97 18.09 2.97
CA LEU A 55 4.03 17.22 2.27
C LEU A 55 4.63 15.82 2.04
N ARG A 56 5.90 15.75 1.64
CA ARG A 56 6.61 14.48 1.50
C ARG A 56 6.63 13.70 2.80
N ARG A 57 6.96 14.36 3.92
CA ARG A 57 6.94 13.71 5.24
C ARG A 57 5.56 13.16 5.57
N MET A 58 4.49 13.92 5.31
CA MET A 58 3.12 13.42 5.51
C MET A 58 2.79 12.21 4.64
N ILE A 59 3.25 12.18 3.38
CA ILE A 59 3.07 11.05 2.47
C ILE A 59 3.81 9.81 2.99
N ILE A 60 5.07 9.97 3.41
CA ILE A 60 5.89 8.88 3.95
C ILE A 60 5.24 8.29 5.22
N GLU A 61 4.83 9.13 6.16
CA GLU A 61 4.17 8.68 7.39
C GLU A 61 2.85 7.97 7.09
N ALA A 62 1.99 8.54 6.24
CA ALA A 62 0.73 7.89 5.87
C ALA A 62 0.95 6.54 5.18
N ALA A 63 1.97 6.44 4.32
CA ALA A 63 2.34 5.20 3.66
C ALA A 63 2.83 4.14 4.67
N LYS A 64 3.68 4.56 5.62
CA LYS A 64 4.23 3.73 6.69
C LYS A 64 3.14 3.20 7.61
N GLU A 65 2.24 4.07 8.08
CA GLU A 65 1.09 3.71 8.92
C GLU A 65 0.21 2.63 8.26
N ASN A 66 0.08 2.69 6.94
CA ASN A 66 -0.76 1.78 6.17
C ASN A 66 -0.01 0.59 5.58
N ASN A 67 1.30 0.47 5.81
CA ASN A 67 2.17 -0.56 5.23
C ASN A 67 2.01 -0.66 3.69
N VAL A 68 2.03 0.49 3.01
CA VAL A 68 2.03 0.58 1.54
C VAL A 68 3.30 1.27 1.04
N PRO A 69 3.93 0.80 -0.05
CA PRO A 69 5.16 1.42 -0.54
C PRO A 69 4.99 2.92 -0.82
N VAL A 70 5.90 3.77 -0.33
CA VAL A 70 5.87 5.24 -0.54
C VAL A 70 5.77 5.57 -2.02
N GLU A 71 6.53 4.86 -2.84
CA GLU A 71 6.58 5.08 -4.28
C GLU A 71 5.23 4.83 -4.97
N LEU A 72 4.42 3.88 -4.46
CA LEU A 72 3.06 3.65 -4.96
C LEU A 72 2.15 4.84 -4.62
N VAL A 73 2.22 5.34 -3.39
CA VAL A 73 1.44 6.51 -2.95
C VAL A 73 1.83 7.75 -3.76
N GLN A 74 3.12 7.98 -3.96
CA GLN A 74 3.66 9.08 -4.75
C GLN A 74 3.14 9.04 -6.21
N ARG A 75 3.24 7.89 -6.87
CA ARG A 75 2.71 7.71 -8.25
C ARG A 75 1.22 8.01 -8.33
N GLN A 76 0.44 7.56 -7.35
CA GLN A 76 -0.99 7.82 -7.30
C GLN A 76 -1.27 9.33 -7.16
N ILE A 77 -0.61 10.01 -6.22
CA ILE A 77 -0.78 11.46 -6.03
C ILE A 77 -0.41 12.25 -7.29
N ILE A 78 0.66 11.86 -7.98
CA ILE A 78 1.09 12.50 -9.24
C ILE A 78 -0.02 12.42 -10.29
N ARG A 79 -0.59 11.23 -10.47
CA ARG A 79 -1.65 10.98 -11.46
C ARG A 79 -2.94 11.73 -11.15
N GLU A 80 -3.29 11.85 -9.87
CA GLU A 80 -4.59 12.38 -9.46
C GLU A 80 -4.60 13.90 -9.24
N SER A 81 -3.52 14.50 -8.73
CA SER A 81 -3.49 15.93 -8.41
C SER A 81 -2.21 16.66 -8.77
N THR A 82 -1.12 15.92 -9.03
CA THR A 82 0.24 16.47 -9.12
C THR A 82 0.58 17.26 -7.84
N HIS A 83 0.37 16.60 -6.69
CA HIS A 83 0.65 17.11 -5.34
C HIS A 83 -0.11 18.39 -4.95
N ARG A 84 -1.34 18.56 -5.42
CA ARG A 84 -2.18 19.73 -5.08
C ARG A 84 -3.27 19.35 -4.07
N PRO A 85 -3.17 19.71 -2.78
CA PRO A 85 -4.19 19.39 -1.78
C PRO A 85 -5.55 20.04 -2.05
N GLY A 86 -5.55 21.24 -2.65
CA GLY A 86 -6.78 21.92 -3.06
C GLY A 86 -7.44 21.39 -4.34
N ALA A 87 -6.90 20.32 -4.95
CA ALA A 87 -7.44 19.80 -6.21
C ALA A 87 -8.86 19.24 -6.02
N ARG A 88 -9.73 19.56 -6.98
CA ARG A 88 -11.11 19.04 -7.01
C ARG A 88 -11.51 18.73 -8.44
N ASN A 89 -11.99 17.51 -8.67
CA ASN A 89 -12.57 17.09 -9.93
C ASN A 89 -13.97 16.51 -9.68
N GLY A 90 -15.02 17.29 -9.95
CA GLY A 90 -16.40 16.89 -9.71
C GLY A 90 -16.64 16.48 -8.23
N PRO A 91 -16.99 15.21 -7.96
CA PRO A 91 -17.24 14.70 -6.61
C PRO A 91 -15.97 14.28 -5.84
N TYR A 92 -14.79 14.34 -6.46
CA TYR A 92 -13.52 13.88 -5.90
C TYR A 92 -12.69 15.03 -5.28
N TYR A 93 -12.02 14.75 -4.16
CA TYR A 93 -11.36 15.76 -3.33
C TYR A 93 -9.88 15.42 -3.04
N GLY A 94 -9.05 16.45 -3.13
CA GLY A 94 -7.68 16.52 -2.62
C GLY A 94 -6.63 15.69 -3.33
N LEU A 95 -5.54 15.40 -2.63
CA LEU A 95 -4.29 14.84 -3.18
C LEU A 95 -4.50 13.57 -4.00
N MET A 96 -5.33 12.65 -3.50
CA MET A 96 -5.59 11.36 -4.12
C MET A 96 -7.02 11.26 -4.70
N GLN A 97 -7.72 12.39 -4.87
CA GLN A 97 -9.06 12.44 -5.47
C GLN A 97 -10.04 11.44 -4.82
N ILE A 98 -10.13 11.45 -3.48
CA ILE A 98 -11.04 10.55 -2.75
C ILE A 98 -12.49 11.06 -2.81
N LEU A 99 -13.44 10.12 -2.94
CA LEU A 99 -14.87 10.40 -2.83
C LEU A 99 -15.27 10.54 -1.33
N PRO A 100 -16.05 11.57 -0.94
CA PRO A 100 -16.47 11.73 0.46
C PRO A 100 -17.26 10.55 1.02
N ALA A 101 -18.03 9.84 0.18
CA ALA A 101 -18.75 8.63 0.58
C ALA A 101 -17.79 7.49 0.98
N THR A 102 -16.69 7.31 0.23
CA THR A 102 -15.64 6.34 0.56
C THR A 102 -14.92 6.71 1.85
N ALA A 103 -14.58 7.99 2.04
CA ALA A 103 -13.98 8.43 3.30
C ALA A 103 -14.91 8.15 4.50
N ARG A 104 -16.22 8.36 4.33
CA ARG A 104 -17.24 8.11 5.37
C ARG A 104 -17.33 6.63 5.76
N SER A 105 -17.22 5.70 4.80
CA SER A 105 -17.24 4.27 5.13
C SER A 105 -16.05 3.86 6.00
N MET A 106 -14.97 4.64 6.00
CA MET A 106 -13.77 4.45 6.84
C MET A 106 -13.73 5.33 8.09
N GLY A 107 -14.85 5.99 8.42
CA GLY A 107 -15.03 6.75 9.67
C GLY A 107 -14.89 8.28 9.56
N PHE A 108 -14.74 8.85 8.35
CA PHE A 108 -14.74 10.31 8.18
C PHE A 108 -16.10 10.91 8.53
N ARG A 109 -16.13 11.88 9.44
CA ARG A 109 -17.35 12.60 9.86
C ARG A 109 -17.36 14.09 9.52
N GLY A 110 -16.32 14.59 8.84
CA GLY A 110 -16.20 15.99 8.45
C GLY A 110 -17.06 16.37 7.25
N LYS A 111 -16.97 17.65 6.88
CA LYS A 111 -17.54 18.19 5.63
C LYS A 111 -16.66 17.74 4.45
N PRO A 112 -17.20 17.53 3.24
CA PRO A 112 -16.40 17.15 2.07
C PRO A 112 -15.18 18.05 1.82
N LYS A 113 -15.31 19.36 2.09
CA LYS A 113 -14.20 20.32 1.95
C LYS A 113 -13.02 20.05 2.89
N ASP A 114 -13.24 19.36 4.01
CA ASP A 114 -12.16 19.03 4.95
C ASP A 114 -11.24 17.96 4.36
N LEU A 115 -11.64 17.28 3.27
CA LEU A 115 -10.77 16.39 2.47
C LEU A 115 -9.82 17.15 1.54
N LEU A 116 -9.90 18.48 1.46
CA LEU A 116 -8.91 19.32 0.78
C LEU A 116 -7.69 19.60 1.66
N ASP A 117 -7.80 19.34 2.96
CA ASP A 117 -6.64 19.28 3.85
C ASP A 117 -5.79 18.05 3.52
N ALA A 118 -4.48 18.24 3.38
CA ALA A 118 -3.56 17.20 2.94
C ALA A 118 -3.50 16.03 3.92
N GLU A 119 -3.39 16.32 5.21
CA GLU A 119 -3.29 15.31 6.28
C GLU A 119 -4.57 14.47 6.33
N THR A 120 -5.73 15.14 6.38
CA THR A 120 -7.04 14.48 6.36
C THR A 120 -7.22 13.65 5.10
N ASN A 121 -6.81 14.17 3.93
CA ASN A 121 -6.90 13.43 2.67
C ASN A 121 -6.08 12.14 2.74
N LEU A 122 -4.78 12.23 3.04
CA LEU A 122 -3.84 11.11 3.10
C LEU A 122 -4.30 10.04 4.09
N LYS A 123 -4.80 10.45 5.26
CA LYS A 123 -5.33 9.53 6.26
C LYS A 123 -6.38 8.59 5.68
N TYR A 124 -7.33 9.08 4.89
CA TYR A 124 -8.40 8.23 4.35
C TYR A 124 -8.02 7.60 3.00
N SER A 125 -7.34 8.32 2.12
CA SER A 125 -7.01 7.83 0.78
C SER A 125 -5.96 6.74 0.78
N VAL A 126 -4.95 6.82 1.65
CA VAL A 126 -3.92 5.78 1.76
C VAL A 126 -4.48 4.53 2.47
N ARG A 127 -5.36 4.70 3.47
CA ARG A 127 -6.14 3.60 4.06
C ARG A 127 -6.97 2.85 3.01
N TYR A 128 -7.60 3.59 2.10
CA TYR A 128 -8.36 3.00 1.00
C TYR A 128 -7.44 2.26 0.01
N LEU A 129 -6.33 2.89 -0.39
CA LEU A 129 -5.33 2.29 -1.27
C LEU A 129 -4.76 0.99 -0.70
N ARG A 130 -4.55 0.91 0.62
CA ARG A 130 -4.12 -0.32 1.29
C ARG A 130 -5.08 -1.49 1.06
N GLY A 131 -6.38 -1.23 1.13
CA GLY A 131 -7.39 -2.25 0.84
C GLY A 131 -7.27 -2.76 -0.60
N ALA A 132 -7.03 -1.87 -1.56
CA ALA A 132 -6.83 -2.23 -2.97
C ALA A 132 -5.47 -2.90 -3.25
N TRP A 133 -4.48 -2.72 -2.39
CA TRP A 133 -3.14 -3.31 -2.53
C TRP A 133 -3.06 -4.77 -2.02
N LEU A 134 -4.00 -5.19 -1.17
CA LEU A 134 -3.98 -6.52 -0.56
C LEU A 134 -4.63 -7.62 -1.40
N VAL A 135 -5.38 -7.24 -2.44
CA VAL A 135 -6.15 -8.14 -3.30
C VAL A 135 -5.37 -8.56 -4.53
#